data_AF-A0AAV2Q9T6-F1
#
_entry.id   AF-A0AAV2Q9T6-F1
#
_cell.length_a   1.000
_cell.length_b   1.000
_cell.length_c   1.000
_cell.angle_alpha   90.00
_cell.angle_beta   90.00
_cell.angle_gamma   90.00
#
_symmetry.space_group_name_H-M   'P 1'
#
loop_
_entity.id
_entity.type
_entity.pdbx_description
1 polymer ?
#
loop_
_entity_poly.entity_id
_entity_poly.type
_entity_poly.pdbx_seq_one_letter_code
_entity_poly.pdbx_strand_id
1 'polypeptide(L)'
;YDKWYTKSFSYKNNSRQDADRSPVFLQFIDCCWQIMRQFPHAFQFTEDLLLIILDHLYSCLFGTFLYNSERERMVAEVKTKTISLWSLVLSNTSDFENPLYNPVTRHHVLFPLTSMRHLRLWDKYYCRWNPAMRPQEPVHIRFKELLHLKTQVEKRVEELRRELAARQTHDSPRVASPVV
;
A
#
# COMPACT_ATOMS: atom_id res chain seq x y z
N TYR A 1 -1.99 21.33 -1.49
CA TYR A 1 -2.90 20.19 -1.40
C TYR A 1 -4.00 20.21 -2.47
N ASP A 2 -3.78 20.89 -3.61
CA ASP A 2 -4.88 21.36 -4.46
C ASP A 2 -4.71 21.03 -5.97
N LYS A 3 -3.77 20.15 -6.32
CA LYS A 3 -3.37 19.90 -7.72
C LYS A 3 -3.94 18.63 -8.37
N TRP A 4 -4.70 17.81 -7.63
CA TRP A 4 -5.14 16.48 -8.11
C TRP A 4 -6.65 16.35 -8.33
N TYR A 5 -7.45 17.34 -7.90
CA TYR A 5 -8.91 17.23 -7.90
C TYR A 5 -9.58 17.63 -9.22
N THR A 6 -8.83 18.16 -10.19
CA THR A 6 -9.43 18.94 -11.29
C THR A 6 -9.81 18.13 -12.53
N LYS A 7 -9.72 16.79 -12.56
CA LYS A 7 -10.01 16.10 -13.83
C LYS A 7 -10.49 14.67 -13.75
N SER A 8 -11.48 14.39 -12.91
CA SER A 8 -12.28 13.18 -13.11
C SER A 8 -13.73 13.42 -12.72
N PHE A 9 -14.59 13.27 -13.72
CA PHE A 9 -16.01 12.95 -13.65
C PHE A 9 -17.05 14.09 -13.66
N SER A 10 -17.33 14.58 -14.89
CA SER A 10 -18.60 15.17 -15.26
C SER A 10 -19.65 14.07 -15.50
N TYR A 11 -20.49 13.79 -14.50
CA TYR A 11 -21.67 12.91 -14.64
C TYR A 11 -22.95 13.69 -14.99
N LYS A 12 -22.82 14.87 -15.62
CA LYS A 12 -23.96 15.75 -15.92
C LYS A 12 -23.95 16.38 -17.31
N ASN A 13 -23.30 15.76 -18.30
CA ASN A 13 -23.53 16.12 -19.70
C ASN A 13 -23.72 14.87 -20.55
N ASN A 14 -24.99 14.52 -20.75
CA ASN A 14 -25.40 13.61 -21.79
C ASN A 14 -25.22 14.34 -23.13
N SER A 15 -24.40 13.77 -24.02
CA SER A 15 -24.05 14.25 -25.36
C SER A 15 -23.00 15.40 -25.47
N ARG A 16 -21.88 15.10 -26.16
CA ARG A 16 -20.93 16.01 -26.86
C ARG A 16 -19.62 16.52 -26.20
N GLN A 17 -18.97 15.79 -25.28
CA GLN A 17 -17.58 16.13 -24.85
C GLN A 17 -16.71 14.88 -24.55
N ASP A 18 -16.66 13.88 -25.43
CA ASP A 18 -15.66 12.80 -25.30
C ASP A 18 -14.22 13.29 -25.50
N ALA A 19 -14.01 14.46 -26.13
CA ALA A 19 -12.70 15.08 -26.30
C ALA A 19 -12.06 15.59 -24.98
N ASP A 20 -12.87 15.85 -23.94
CA ASP A 20 -12.37 16.35 -22.65
C ASP A 20 -11.99 15.21 -21.68
N ARG A 21 -12.31 13.96 -22.03
CA ARG A 21 -11.96 12.78 -21.25
C ARG A 21 -10.50 12.40 -21.51
N SER A 22 -9.64 12.80 -20.59
CA SER A 22 -8.23 12.42 -20.59
C SER A 22 -7.90 11.66 -19.31
N PRO A 23 -7.20 10.51 -19.38
CA PRO A 23 -6.87 9.67 -18.23
C PRO A 23 -5.73 10.26 -17.39
N VAL A 24 -5.75 11.56 -17.11
CA VAL A 24 -4.67 12.28 -16.39
C VAL A 24 -4.48 11.71 -14.98
N PHE A 25 -5.58 11.44 -14.28
CA PHE A 25 -5.51 10.85 -12.95
C PHE A 25 -5.00 9.41 -12.99
N LEU A 26 -5.43 8.60 -13.97
CA LEU A 26 -4.89 7.26 -14.17
C LEU A 26 -3.39 7.28 -14.45
N GLN A 27 -2.92 8.18 -15.33
CA GLN A 27 -1.49 8.36 -15.62
C GLN A 27 -0.70 8.76 -14.38
N PHE A 28 -1.27 9.62 -13.53
CA PHE A 28 -0.65 9.97 -12.26
C PHE A 28 -0.52 8.74 -11.35
N ILE A 29 -1.58 7.94 -11.22
CA ILE A 29 -1.54 6.74 -10.38
C ILE A 29 -0.57 5.70 -10.94
N ASP A 30 -0.49 5.51 -12.26
CA ASP A 30 0.54 4.67 -12.89
C ASP A 30 1.94 5.17 -12.53
N CYS A 31 2.21 6.47 -12.68
CA CYS A 31 3.48 7.05 -12.26
C CYS A 31 3.80 6.79 -10.77
N CYS A 32 2.82 6.91 -9.87
CA CYS A 32 3.00 6.56 -8.46
C CYS A 32 3.37 5.08 -8.29
N TRP A 33 2.69 4.18 -9.01
CA TRP A 33 3.00 2.76 -9.00
C TRP A 33 4.41 2.47 -9.52
N GLN A 34 4.86 3.13 -10.60
CA GLN A 34 6.22 2.99 -11.12
C GLN A 34 7.28 3.36 -10.07
N ILE A 35 7.07 4.45 -9.32
CA ILE A 35 8.01 4.90 -8.28
C ILE A 35 7.97 3.93 -7.09
N MET A 36 6.78 3.49 -6.68
CA MET A 36 6.62 2.53 -5.58
C MET A 36 7.29 1.20 -5.88
N ARG A 37 7.24 0.73 -7.13
CA ARG A 37 7.97 -0.47 -7.57
C ARG A 37 9.49 -0.30 -7.49
N GLN A 38 10.02 0.87 -7.84
CA GLN A 38 11.46 1.14 -7.77
C GLN A 38 11.95 1.29 -6.32
N PHE A 39 11.09 1.76 -5.40
CA PHE A 39 11.40 2.01 -4.00
C PHE A 39 10.43 1.30 -3.05
N PRO A 40 10.54 -0.04 -2.89
CA PRO A 40 9.56 -0.83 -2.13
C PRO A 40 9.50 -0.51 -0.62
N HIS A 41 10.48 0.22 -0.08
CA HIS A 41 10.53 0.56 1.35
C HIS A 41 10.12 2.02 1.65
N ALA A 42 9.91 2.84 0.61
CA ALA A 42 9.69 4.28 0.77
C ALA A 42 8.22 4.66 1.02
N PHE A 43 7.28 3.80 0.63
CA PHE A 43 5.84 4.07 0.73
C PHE A 43 5.21 3.23 1.84
N GLN A 44 4.35 3.86 2.65
CA GLN A 44 3.56 3.20 3.69
C GLN A 44 2.40 2.40 3.10
N PHE A 45 1.91 2.77 1.91
CA PHE A 45 0.79 2.09 1.27
C PHE A 45 1.26 1.10 0.19
N THR A 46 0.42 0.11 -0.10
CA THR A 46 0.65 -0.89 -1.14
C THR A 46 -0.04 -0.52 -2.45
N GLU A 47 0.25 -1.31 -3.50
CA GLU A 47 -0.43 -1.27 -4.79
C GLU A 47 -1.95 -1.42 -4.70
N ASP A 48 -2.45 -2.15 -3.68
CA ASP A 48 -3.87 -2.40 -3.52
C ASP A 48 -4.64 -1.12 -3.20
N LEU A 49 -4.02 -0.16 -2.50
CA LEU A 49 -4.61 1.16 -2.29
C LEU A 49 -4.81 1.89 -3.63
N LEU A 50 -3.80 1.82 -4.52
CA LEU A 50 -3.87 2.48 -5.82
C LEU A 50 -4.95 1.85 -6.70
N LEU A 51 -5.11 0.52 -6.66
CA LEU A 51 -6.17 -0.19 -7.38
C LEU A 51 -7.56 0.21 -6.88
N ILE A 52 -7.77 0.25 -5.56
CA ILE A 52 -9.05 0.66 -4.97
C ILE A 52 -9.40 2.11 -5.33
N ILE A 53 -8.40 3.00 -5.31
CA ILE A 53 -8.59 4.40 -5.74
C ILE A 53 -9.07 4.44 -7.19
N LEU A 54 -8.46 3.66 -8.09
CA LEU A 54 -8.85 3.61 -9.50
C LEU A 54 -10.21 2.96 -9.73
N ASP A 55 -10.56 1.91 -8.99
CA ASP A 55 -11.87 1.27 -9.09
C ASP A 55 -12.98 2.22 -8.63
N HIS A 56 -12.75 2.94 -7.53
CA HIS A 56 -13.73 3.90 -7.00
C HIS A 56 -13.71 5.27 -7.67
N LEU A 57 -12.72 5.55 -8.52
CA LEU A 57 -12.74 6.69 -9.43
C LEU A 57 -13.89 6.57 -10.43
N TYR A 58 -14.11 5.36 -10.95
CA TYR A 58 -15.14 5.09 -11.96
C TYR A 58 -16.45 4.58 -11.35
N SER A 59 -16.42 3.97 -10.16
CA SER A 59 -17.62 3.38 -9.56
C SER A 59 -18.64 4.41 -9.06
N CYS A 60 -18.23 5.68 -8.86
CA CYS A 60 -19.06 6.77 -8.30
C CYS A 60 -19.75 6.44 -6.98
N LEU A 61 -19.25 5.42 -6.27
CA LEU A 61 -19.80 4.95 -5.00
C LEU A 61 -19.52 5.95 -3.87
N PHE A 62 -18.43 6.70 -4.00
CA PHE A 62 -18.00 7.70 -3.04
C PHE A 62 -18.03 9.10 -3.66
N GLY A 63 -18.43 10.10 -2.87
CA GLY A 63 -18.38 11.50 -3.30
C GLY A 63 -16.99 12.11 -3.29
N THR A 64 -15.95 11.31 -3.04
CA THR A 64 -14.56 11.77 -2.99
C THR A 64 -14.08 12.33 -4.32
N PHE A 65 -14.48 11.72 -5.43
CA PHE A 65 -14.08 12.11 -6.79
C PHE A 65 -15.23 12.71 -7.61
N LEU A 66 -16.38 13.02 -6.98
CA LEU A 66 -17.48 13.67 -7.66
C LEU A 66 -17.24 15.18 -7.74
N TYR A 67 -17.72 15.78 -8.84
CA TYR A 67 -17.73 17.22 -9.14
C TYR A 67 -16.35 17.80 -9.49
N ASN A 68 -16.33 18.85 -10.31
CA ASN A 68 -15.10 19.39 -10.90
C ASN A 68 -14.48 20.53 -10.06
N SER A 69 -15.25 21.12 -9.14
CA SER A 69 -14.78 22.19 -8.26
C SER A 69 -15.26 22.01 -6.83
N GLU A 70 -14.50 22.53 -5.86
CA GLU A 70 -14.93 22.54 -4.45
C GLU A 70 -16.24 23.30 -4.27
N ARG A 71 -16.45 24.37 -5.06
CA ARG A 71 -17.71 25.14 -5.06
C ARG A 71 -18.91 24.25 -5.40
N GLU A 72 -18.82 23.43 -6.44
CA GLU A 72 -19.88 22.47 -6.80
C GLU A 72 -20.10 21.43 -5.70
N ARG A 73 -19.03 20.95 -5.05
CA ARG A 73 -19.11 20.00 -3.94
C ARG A 73 -19.80 20.58 -2.72
N MET A 74 -19.57 21.86 -2.43
CA MET A 74 -20.26 22.57 -1.34
C MET A 74 -21.74 22.76 -1.66
N VAL A 75 -22.08 23.21 -2.88
CA VAL A 75 -23.46 23.39 -3.32
C VAL A 75 -24.24 22.08 -3.34
N ALA A 76 -23.59 20.99 -3.75
CA ALA A 76 -24.19 19.66 -3.76
C ALA A 76 -24.18 18.95 -2.39
N GLU A 77 -23.63 19.58 -1.35
CA GLU A 77 -23.55 19.05 0.02
C GLU A 77 -22.93 17.64 0.08
N VAL A 78 -21.89 17.42 -0.71
CA VAL A 78 -21.29 16.08 -0.90
C VAL A 78 -20.82 15.48 0.41
N LYS A 79 -20.29 16.31 1.32
CA LYS A 79 -19.78 15.88 2.63
C LYS A 79 -20.85 15.28 3.54
N THR A 80 -22.12 15.68 3.39
CA THR A 80 -23.23 15.18 4.22
C THR A 80 -24.03 14.10 3.49
N LYS A 81 -24.11 14.16 2.15
CA LYS A 81 -24.91 13.24 1.33
C LYS A 81 -24.16 12.00 0.86
N THR A 82 -22.83 11.96 0.96
CA THR A 82 -22.03 10.85 0.46
C THR A 82 -20.95 10.44 1.45
N ILE A 83 -20.53 9.19 1.33
CA ILE A 83 -19.41 8.64 2.10
C ILE A 83 -18.10 8.99 1.39
N SER A 84 -17.05 9.22 2.17
CA SER A 84 -15.68 9.39 1.65
C SER A 84 -15.03 8.03 1.44
N LEU A 85 -14.36 7.83 0.30
CA LEU A 85 -13.51 6.67 0.05
C LEU A 85 -12.48 6.46 1.18
N TRP A 86 -11.94 7.56 1.72
CA TRP A 86 -10.98 7.50 2.81
C TRP A 86 -11.56 6.90 4.08
N SER A 87 -12.87 7.00 4.31
CA SER A 87 -13.51 6.33 5.45
C SER A 87 -13.40 4.81 5.35
N LEU A 88 -13.54 4.24 4.14
CA LEU A 88 -13.35 2.81 3.88
C LEU A 88 -11.88 2.40 3.99
N VAL A 89 -10.99 3.21 3.42
CA VAL A 89 -9.53 2.93 3.46
C VAL A 89 -9.03 2.96 4.90
N LEU A 90 -9.42 3.97 5.68
CA LEU A 90 -8.99 4.12 7.07
C LEU A 90 -9.58 3.03 7.97
N SER A 91 -10.80 2.54 7.70
CA SER A 91 -11.36 1.40 8.45
C SER A 91 -10.59 0.10 8.22
N ASN A 92 -9.98 -0.08 7.04
CA ASN A 92 -9.23 -1.28 6.66
C ASN A 92 -7.74 -0.98 6.42
N THR A 93 -7.16 -0.10 7.23
CA THR A 93 -5.77 0.39 7.02
C THR A 93 -4.75 -0.75 6.93
N SER A 94 -4.93 -1.81 7.73
CA SER A 94 -4.03 -2.99 7.77
C SER A 94 -3.88 -3.72 6.44
N ASP A 95 -4.87 -3.61 5.55
CA ASP A 95 -4.86 -4.29 4.25
C ASP A 95 -4.05 -3.51 3.21
N PHE A 96 -3.92 -2.20 3.43
CA PHE A 96 -3.21 -1.29 2.54
C PHE A 96 -1.81 -0.93 3.04
N GLU A 97 -1.45 -1.31 4.25
CA GLU A 97 -0.15 -1.02 4.83
C GLU A 97 0.94 -1.94 4.26
N ASN A 98 2.05 -1.32 3.89
CA ASN A 98 3.25 -1.99 3.43
C ASN A 98 4.09 -2.41 4.63
N PRO A 99 4.27 -3.72 4.89
CA PRO A 99 5.09 -4.21 6.01
C PRO A 99 6.58 -3.89 5.82
N LEU A 100 7.01 -3.53 4.61
CA LEU A 100 8.40 -3.17 4.28
C LEU A 100 8.68 -1.68 4.44
N TYR A 101 7.69 -0.89 4.87
CA TYR A 101 7.85 0.53 5.03
C TYR A 101 8.94 0.85 6.06
N ASN A 102 9.97 1.58 5.62
CA ASN A 102 11.03 2.03 6.50
C ASN A 102 10.86 3.51 6.83
N PRO A 103 10.45 3.87 8.07
CA PRO A 103 10.21 5.25 8.46
C PRO A 103 11.46 6.14 8.40
N VAL A 104 12.66 5.56 8.42
CA VAL A 104 13.93 6.31 8.28
C VAL A 104 14.07 6.92 6.88
N THR A 105 13.49 6.29 5.86
CA THR A 105 13.56 6.78 4.47
C THR A 105 12.61 7.94 4.18
N ARG A 106 11.77 8.35 5.14
CA ARG A 106 10.75 9.40 4.98
C ARG A 106 11.31 10.76 4.55
N HIS A 107 12.56 11.05 4.89
CA HIS A 107 13.22 12.32 4.57
C HIS A 107 14.15 12.24 3.36
N HIS A 108 14.28 11.08 2.73
CA HIS A 108 15.14 10.89 1.56
C HIS A 108 14.41 11.29 0.28
N VAL A 109 15.09 12.05 -0.58
CA VAL A 109 14.58 12.39 -1.90
C VAL A 109 14.70 11.17 -2.81
N LEU A 110 13.59 10.74 -3.41
CA LEU A 110 13.56 9.63 -4.36
C LEU A 110 13.88 10.14 -5.76
N PHE A 111 14.83 9.48 -6.44
CA PHE A 111 15.18 9.76 -7.83
C PHE A 111 14.79 8.57 -8.70
N PRO A 112 13.56 8.53 -9.25
CA PRO A 112 13.11 7.43 -10.08
C PRO A 112 13.81 7.42 -11.44
N LEU A 113 14.11 6.21 -11.92
CA LEU A 113 14.62 5.97 -13.26
C LEU A 113 13.46 6.10 -14.26
N THR A 114 13.56 7.07 -15.16
CA THR A 114 12.52 7.40 -16.16
C THR A 114 12.74 6.73 -17.53
N SER A 115 13.78 5.90 -17.65
CA SER A 115 14.08 5.19 -18.90
C SER A 115 13.02 4.12 -19.20
N MET A 116 12.64 3.99 -20.48
CA MET A 116 11.70 2.97 -20.97
C MET A 116 12.09 1.53 -20.58
N ARG A 117 13.39 1.26 -20.37
CA ARG A 117 13.87 -0.06 -19.92
C ARG A 117 13.46 -0.39 -18.48
N HIS A 118 13.24 0.62 -17.65
CA HIS A 118 12.86 0.48 -16.24
C HIS A 118 11.36 0.60 -16.02
N LEU A 119 10.63 1.16 -16.98
CA LEU A 119 9.17 1.13 -17.00
C LEU A 119 8.69 -0.31 -17.21
N ARG A 120 7.62 -0.66 -16.50
CA ARG A 120 6.92 -1.93 -16.67
C ARG A 120 5.46 -1.63 -16.89
N LEU A 121 4.79 -2.52 -17.62
CA LEU A 121 3.35 -2.48 -17.70
C LEU A 121 2.77 -2.88 -16.33
N TRP A 122 1.77 -2.13 -15.87
CA TRP A 122 1.03 -2.48 -14.67
C TRP A 122 0.03 -3.60 -14.97
N ASP A 123 0.54 -4.82 -15.03
CA ASP A 123 -0.20 -6.05 -15.27
C ASP A 123 -1.41 -6.22 -14.35
N LYS A 124 -1.27 -5.94 -13.05
CA LYS A 124 -2.35 -6.08 -12.06
C LYS A 124 -3.55 -5.19 -12.35
N TYR A 125 -3.35 -4.01 -12.94
CA TYR A 125 -4.44 -3.12 -13.35
C TYR A 125 -4.91 -3.40 -14.79
N TYR A 126 -3.99 -3.38 -15.77
CA TYR A 126 -4.33 -3.47 -17.19
C TYR A 126 -4.69 -4.87 -17.65
N CYS A 127 -4.11 -5.91 -17.06
CA CYS A 127 -4.34 -7.31 -17.41
C CYS A 127 -5.28 -8.05 -16.44
N ARG A 128 -5.96 -7.32 -15.53
CA ARG A 128 -6.82 -7.89 -14.48
C ARG A 128 -7.90 -8.87 -14.98
N TRP A 129 -8.36 -8.69 -16.21
CA TRP A 129 -9.41 -9.50 -16.83
C TRP A 129 -8.89 -10.71 -17.59
N ASN A 130 -7.57 -10.87 -17.73
CA ASN A 130 -6.95 -12.00 -18.41
C ASN A 130 -6.55 -13.08 -17.39
N PRO A 131 -7.23 -14.25 -17.34
CA PRO A 131 -6.92 -15.31 -16.39
C PRO A 131 -5.50 -15.87 -16.52
N ALA A 132 -4.91 -15.81 -17.72
CA ALA A 132 -3.55 -16.29 -17.99
C ALA A 132 -2.45 -15.34 -17.50
N MET A 133 -2.82 -14.09 -17.19
CA MET A 133 -1.90 -13.05 -16.70
C MET A 133 -2.07 -12.79 -15.20
N ARG A 134 -2.76 -13.69 -14.47
CA ARG A 134 -2.81 -13.61 -13.00
C ARG A 134 -1.38 -13.65 -12.47
N PRO A 135 -0.91 -12.61 -11.77
CA PRO A 135 0.43 -12.62 -11.24
C PRO A 135 0.62 -13.81 -10.30
N GLN A 136 1.78 -14.46 -10.38
CA GLN A 136 2.33 -15.24 -9.27
C GLN A 136 2.28 -14.35 -8.01
N GLU A 137 1.94 -14.92 -6.85
CA GLU A 137 1.60 -14.17 -5.63
C GLU A 137 2.44 -12.91 -5.46
N PRO A 138 1.80 -11.73 -5.30
CA PRO A 138 2.49 -10.47 -5.19
C PRO A 138 3.62 -10.53 -4.17
N VAL A 139 4.77 -9.98 -4.55
CA VAL A 139 6.00 -9.98 -3.75
C VAL A 139 5.76 -9.54 -2.30
N HIS A 140 4.85 -8.59 -2.07
CA HIS A 140 4.50 -8.12 -0.72
C HIS A 140 3.74 -9.16 0.13
N ILE A 141 2.93 -10.04 -0.47
CA ILE A 141 2.23 -11.13 0.25
C ILE A 141 3.27 -12.14 0.73
N ARG A 142 4.13 -12.58 -0.19
CA ARG A 142 5.23 -13.48 0.15
C ARG A 142 6.18 -12.88 1.18
N PHE A 143 6.45 -11.57 1.11
CA PHE A 143 7.23 -10.90 2.14
C PHE A 143 6.52 -10.79 3.48
N LYS A 144 5.18 -10.58 3.49
CA LYS A 144 4.38 -10.60 4.72
C LYS A 144 4.46 -11.96 5.41
N GLU A 145 4.36 -13.04 4.64
CA GLU A 145 4.55 -14.41 5.13
C GLU A 145 5.98 -14.64 5.63
N LEU A 146 6.99 -14.22 4.88
CA LEU A 146 8.39 -14.31 5.29
C LEU A 146 8.67 -13.53 6.57
N LEU A 147 8.07 -12.35 6.73
CA LEU A 147 8.22 -11.53 7.93
C LEU A 147 7.53 -12.18 9.13
N HIS A 148 6.35 -12.75 8.91
CA HIS A 148 5.66 -13.55 9.92
C HIS A 148 6.50 -14.75 10.37
N LEU A 149 7.06 -15.50 9.41
CA LEU A 149 7.92 -16.64 9.68
C LEU A 149 9.21 -16.24 10.40
N LYS A 150 9.85 -15.14 9.97
CA LYS A 150 11.03 -14.56 10.65
C LYS A 150 10.72 -14.28 12.12
N THR A 151 9.57 -13.66 12.39
CA THR A 151 9.13 -13.31 13.75
C THR A 151 8.93 -14.57 14.60
N GLN A 152 8.34 -15.62 14.02
CA GLN A 152 8.19 -16.92 14.71
C GLN A 152 9.53 -17.57 15.02
N VAL A 153 10.48 -17.56 14.07
CA VAL A 153 11.83 -18.11 14.26
C VAL A 153 12.58 -17.35 15.34
N GLU A 154 12.55 -16.02 15.31
CA GLU A 154 13.19 -15.17 16.33
C GLU A 154 12.63 -15.45 17.73
N LYS A 155 11.31 -15.59 17.85
CA LYS A 155 10.66 -15.98 19.10
C LYS A 155 11.14 -17.35 19.59
N ARG A 156 11.23 -18.34 18.69
CA ARG A 156 11.67 -19.70 19.06
C ARG A 156 13.13 -19.73 19.48
N VAL A 157 13.99 -18.96 18.82
CA VAL A 157 15.40 -18.80 19.20
C VAL A 157 15.51 -18.19 20.60
N GLU A 158 14.71 -17.17 20.90
CA GLU A 158 14.68 -16.55 22.23
C GLU A 158 14.21 -17.51 23.33
N GLU A 159 13.15 -18.30 23.07
CA GLU A 159 12.69 -19.34 23.99
C GLU A 159 13.76 -20.39 24.28
N LEU A 160 14.40 -20.92 23.24
CA LEU A 160 15.47 -21.93 23.38
C LEU A 160 16.69 -21.37 24.10
N ARG A 161 17.06 -20.10 23.85
CA ARG A 161 18.13 -19.42 24.59
C ARG A 161 17.81 -19.30 26.08
N ARG A 162 16.56 -18.98 26.44
CA ARG A 162 16.11 -18.95 27.84
C ARG A 162 16.13 -20.33 28.48
N GLU A 163 15.68 -21.37 27.79
CA GLU A 163 15.74 -22.75 28.28
C GLU A 163 17.19 -23.21 28.53
N LEU A 164 18.11 -22.90 27.62
CA LEU A 164 19.53 -23.21 27.78
C LEU A 164 20.15 -22.46 28.97
N ALA A 165 19.83 -21.18 29.14
CA ALA A 165 20.29 -20.40 30.28
C ALA A 165 19.75 -20.96 31.61
N ALA A 166 18.46 -21.35 31.66
CA ALA A 166 17.85 -21.97 32.83
C ALA A 166 18.51 -23.32 33.17
N ARG A 167 18.84 -24.15 32.17
CA ARG A 167 19.56 -25.41 32.38
C ARG A 167 20.98 -25.20 32.90
N GLN A 168 21.71 -24.22 32.37
CA GLN A 168 23.06 -23.88 32.85
C GLN A 168 23.08 -23.40 34.31
N THR A 169 22.04 -22.69 34.76
CA THR A 169 21.92 -22.32 36.19
C THR A 169 21.63 -23.51 37.11
N HIS A 170 21.02 -24.57 36.59
CA HIS A 170 20.66 -25.76 37.36
C HIS A 170 21.80 -26.80 37.43
N ASP A 171 22.73 -26.77 36.47
CA ASP A 171 23.84 -27.73 36.35
C ASP A 171 25.17 -27.25 36.97
N SER A 172 25.19 -26.09 37.65
CA SER A 172 26.40 -25.64 38.35
C SER A 172 26.62 -26.54 39.59
N PRO A 173 27.66 -27.40 39.63
CA PRO A 173 27.91 -28.23 40.79
C PRO A 173 28.31 -27.30 41.95
N ARG A 174 27.64 -27.42 43.10
CA ARG A 174 28.20 -26.92 44.37
C ARG A 174 29.46 -27.75 44.62
N VAL A 175 30.62 -27.24 44.17
CA VAL A 175 31.92 -27.77 44.61
C VAL A 175 32.04 -27.42 46.08
N ALA A 176 31.60 -28.33 46.94
CA ALA A 176 31.93 -28.31 48.35
C ALA A 176 33.42 -28.63 48.47
N SER A 177 34.22 -27.64 48.83
CA SER A 177 35.63 -27.84 49.18
C SER A 177 35.73 -28.63 50.48
N PRO A 178 36.45 -29.77 50.54
CA PRO A 178 36.81 -30.41 51.79
C PRO A 178 38.29 -30.16 52.09
N VAL A 179 38.59 -29.45 53.19
CA VAL A 179 39.92 -29.40 53.82
C VAL A 179 39.64 -29.21 55.32
N VAL A 180 39.68 -30.28 56.15
CA VAL A 180 40.84 -30.88 56.85
C VAL A 180 41.64 -29.88 57.67
#